data_AF-A0A0W8CAI2-F1
#
_entry.id   AF-A0A0W8CAI2-F1
#
_cell.length_a   1.000
_cell.length_b   1.000
_cell.length_c   1.000
_cell.angle_alpha   90.00
_cell.angle_beta   90.00
_cell.angle_gamma   90.00
#
_symmetry.space_group_name_H-M   'P 1'
#
loop_
_entity.id
_entity.type
_entity.pdbx_description
1 polymer ?
#
loop_
_entity_poly.entity_id
_entity_poly.type
_entity_poly.pdbx_seq_one_letter_code
_entity_poly.pdbx_strand_id
1 'polypeptide(L)'
;MKFWLFRGTTPEEVLEKLKVASNTDKNYKYYSKYFFKYYVKYPGRQPPNLSTKTADGIMQARLHDWLEKKLTPPQVFKEMGFTGTFASASKDPQFKYITQYSKMWSDLQVRLTKEADELMRARLDSWLEKKLTPPQVFNKLGLTGTFESAREHPDYKYFEQYSKMWSNLQVRLSQASAPAKSAEDLMIEKLYYWLKKELSPPQVFKELGLTGTFASARGEPNHKYFELYCRMWSAAQGG
;
A
#
# COMPACT_ATOMS: atom_id res chain seq x y z
N MET A 1 -24.61 -19.01 -20.86
CA MET A 1 -24.94 -17.56 -20.92
C MET A 1 -24.32 -16.88 -22.14
N LYS A 2 -22.99 -16.99 -22.34
CA LYS A 2 -22.30 -16.36 -23.48
C LYS A 2 -22.84 -16.78 -24.86
N PHE A 3 -23.17 -18.06 -25.04
CA PHE A 3 -23.71 -18.58 -26.31
C PHE A 3 -25.08 -17.97 -26.70
N TRP A 4 -26.06 -17.97 -25.80
CA TRP A 4 -27.37 -17.34 -26.04
C TRP A 4 -27.24 -15.84 -26.32
N LEU A 5 -26.39 -15.15 -25.57
CA LEU A 5 -26.13 -13.73 -25.76
C LEU A 5 -25.44 -13.45 -27.10
N PHE A 6 -24.56 -14.34 -27.56
CA PHE A 6 -23.91 -14.25 -28.87
C PHE A 6 -24.93 -14.43 -30.00
N ARG A 7 -25.80 -15.44 -29.89
CA ARG A 7 -26.88 -15.72 -30.84
C ARG A 7 -28.01 -14.68 -30.83
N GLY A 8 -28.04 -13.79 -29.84
CA GLY A 8 -29.10 -12.80 -29.71
C GLY A 8 -30.44 -13.41 -29.32
N THR A 9 -30.45 -14.56 -28.63
CA THR A 9 -31.66 -15.21 -28.10
C THR A 9 -32.35 -14.23 -27.13
N THR A 10 -33.64 -13.97 -27.28
CA THR A 10 -34.30 -12.93 -26.48
C THR A 10 -34.49 -13.38 -25.03
N PRO A 11 -34.68 -12.44 -24.08
CA PRO A 11 -34.98 -12.82 -22.70
C PRO A 11 -36.23 -13.69 -22.61
N GLU A 12 -37.27 -13.45 -23.41
CA GLU A 12 -38.50 -14.24 -23.43
C GLU A 12 -38.22 -15.70 -23.82
N GLU A 13 -37.45 -15.93 -24.89
CA GLU A 13 -37.04 -17.28 -25.31
C GLU A 13 -36.18 -17.98 -24.24
N VAL A 14 -35.33 -17.22 -23.55
CA VAL A 14 -34.49 -17.75 -22.47
C VAL A 14 -35.31 -18.08 -21.22
N LEU A 15 -36.30 -17.25 -20.88
CA LEU A 15 -37.23 -17.48 -19.78
C LEU A 15 -37.97 -18.80 -19.98
N GLU A 16 -38.49 -19.02 -21.20
CA GLU A 16 -39.19 -20.25 -21.60
C GLU A 16 -38.27 -21.47 -21.56
N LYS A 17 -37.08 -21.39 -22.18
CA LYS A 17 -36.09 -22.49 -22.18
C LYS A 17 -35.63 -22.88 -20.78
N LEU A 18 -35.52 -21.90 -19.88
CA LEU A 18 -35.14 -22.13 -18.48
C LEU A 18 -36.33 -22.55 -17.60
N LYS A 19 -37.55 -22.50 -18.13
CA LYS A 19 -38.81 -22.81 -17.43
C LYS A 19 -38.96 -22.03 -16.11
N VAL A 20 -38.54 -20.76 -16.11
CA VAL A 20 -38.60 -19.91 -14.91
C VAL A 20 -40.03 -19.47 -14.67
N ALA A 21 -40.68 -20.03 -13.66
CA ALA A 21 -42.08 -19.75 -13.34
C ALA A 21 -42.27 -18.59 -12.35
N SER A 22 -41.26 -18.29 -11.52
CA SER A 22 -41.33 -17.23 -10.50
C SER A 22 -39.94 -16.66 -10.17
N ASN A 23 -39.91 -15.61 -9.36
CA ASN A 23 -38.66 -15.02 -8.86
C ASN A 23 -37.95 -15.84 -7.77
N THR A 24 -38.62 -16.87 -7.22
CA THR A 24 -38.06 -17.82 -6.26
C THR A 24 -37.47 -19.06 -6.93
N ASP A 25 -37.67 -19.21 -8.25
CA ASP A 25 -37.12 -20.31 -9.03
C ASP A 25 -35.58 -20.31 -9.00
N LYS A 26 -34.97 -21.51 -8.90
CA LYS A 26 -33.51 -21.67 -8.89
C LYS A 26 -32.81 -21.06 -10.11
N ASN A 27 -33.48 -21.07 -11.27
CA ASN A 27 -32.97 -20.54 -12.53
C ASN A 27 -33.22 -19.03 -12.66
N TYR A 28 -34.05 -18.42 -11.81
CA TYR A 28 -34.38 -17.00 -11.89
C TYR A 28 -33.14 -16.11 -11.77
N LYS A 29 -32.20 -16.44 -10.87
CA LYS A 29 -30.95 -15.66 -10.72
C LYS A 29 -30.13 -15.65 -12.00
N TYR A 30 -30.04 -16.79 -12.69
CA TYR A 30 -29.34 -16.90 -13.96
C TYR A 30 -30.07 -16.13 -15.06
N TYR A 31 -31.40 -16.29 -15.14
CA TYR A 31 -32.25 -15.55 -16.08
C TYR A 31 -32.13 -14.03 -15.89
N SER A 32 -32.24 -13.54 -14.67
CA SER A 32 -32.12 -12.12 -14.33
C SER A 32 -30.78 -11.54 -14.78
N LYS A 33 -29.67 -12.26 -14.54
CA LYS A 33 -28.35 -11.86 -15.04
C LYS A 33 -28.29 -11.83 -16.57
N TYR A 34 -28.93 -12.80 -17.24
CA TYR A 34 -29.01 -12.83 -18.70
C TYR A 34 -29.80 -11.65 -19.25
N PHE A 35 -30.98 -11.39 -18.69
CA PHE A 35 -31.89 -10.29 -19.08
C PHE A 35 -31.14 -8.95 -19.14
N PHE A 36 -30.43 -8.58 -18.06
CA PHE A 36 -29.70 -7.32 -18.04
C PHE A 36 -28.54 -7.30 -19.04
N LYS A 37 -27.78 -8.39 -19.16
CA LYS A 37 -26.68 -8.48 -20.14
C LYS A 37 -27.18 -8.39 -21.59
N TYR A 38 -28.35 -8.93 -21.87
CA TYR A 38 -28.97 -8.86 -23.19
C TYR A 38 -29.25 -7.40 -23.57
N TYR A 39 -29.89 -6.62 -22.71
CA TYR A 39 -30.22 -5.21 -23.01
C TYR A 39 -29.05 -4.23 -22.88
N VAL A 40 -27.96 -4.63 -22.22
CA VAL A 40 -26.67 -3.92 -22.34
C VAL A 40 -26.08 -4.11 -23.74
N LYS A 41 -26.10 -5.35 -24.26
CA LYS A 41 -25.55 -5.66 -25.60
C LYS A 41 -26.43 -5.15 -26.74
N TYR A 42 -27.76 -5.19 -26.57
CA TYR A 42 -28.75 -4.84 -27.57
C TYR A 42 -29.67 -3.71 -27.06
N PRO A 43 -29.15 -2.48 -26.90
CA PRO A 43 -29.89 -1.38 -26.29
C PRO A 43 -31.15 -1.00 -27.08
N GLY A 44 -31.10 -1.05 -28.42
CA GLY A 44 -32.26 -0.76 -29.29
C GLY A 44 -33.35 -1.84 -29.32
N ARG A 45 -33.18 -2.95 -28.57
CA ARG A 45 -34.18 -4.02 -28.47
C ARG A 45 -34.98 -3.96 -27.16
N GLN A 46 -34.80 -2.91 -26.36
CA GLN A 46 -35.53 -2.76 -25.11
C GLN A 46 -37.04 -2.62 -25.37
N PRO A 47 -37.89 -3.29 -24.58
CA PRO A 47 -39.33 -3.10 -24.66
C PRO A 47 -39.71 -1.63 -24.40
N PRO A 48 -40.73 -1.09 -25.09
CA PRO A 48 -41.11 0.32 -24.93
C PRO A 48 -41.74 0.64 -23.56
N ASN A 49 -42.35 -0.36 -22.90
CA ASN A 49 -43.15 -0.18 -21.68
C ASN A 49 -42.49 -0.84 -20.45
N LEU A 50 -41.21 -0.59 -20.23
CA LEU A 50 -40.51 -1.08 -19.04
C LEU A 50 -40.95 -0.34 -17.78
N SER A 51 -41.12 -1.07 -16.67
CA SER A 51 -41.28 -0.42 -15.38
C SER A 51 -40.02 0.38 -15.01
N THR A 52 -40.19 1.49 -14.28
CA THR A 52 -39.08 2.37 -13.87
C THR A 52 -37.96 1.58 -13.21
N LYS A 53 -38.30 0.64 -12.32
CA LYS A 53 -37.34 -0.25 -11.65
C LYS A 53 -36.52 -1.10 -12.63
N THR A 54 -37.16 -1.61 -13.68
CA THR A 54 -36.49 -2.45 -14.69
C THR A 54 -35.59 -1.62 -15.58
N ALA A 55 -36.06 -0.44 -16.02
CA ALA A 55 -35.26 0.51 -16.78
C ALA A 55 -34.04 0.99 -15.98
N ASP A 56 -34.22 1.35 -14.70
CA ASP A 56 -33.12 1.67 -13.77
C ASP A 56 -32.13 0.50 -13.68
N GLY A 57 -32.61 -0.73 -13.51
CA GLY A 57 -31.76 -1.92 -13.43
C GLY A 57 -30.92 -2.18 -14.69
N ILE A 58 -31.50 -1.95 -15.88
CA ILE A 58 -30.76 -2.04 -17.14
C ILE A 58 -29.70 -0.94 -17.23
N MET A 59 -30.03 0.29 -16.82
CA MET A 59 -29.05 1.37 -16.77
C MET A 59 -27.91 1.08 -15.80
N GLN A 60 -28.19 0.55 -14.60
CA GLN A 60 -27.15 0.12 -13.67
C GLN A 60 -26.22 -0.92 -14.29
N ALA A 61 -26.78 -1.93 -14.97
CA ALA A 61 -25.99 -2.93 -15.66
C ALA A 61 -25.10 -2.32 -16.76
N ARG A 62 -25.60 -1.30 -17.46
CA ARG A 62 -24.84 -0.56 -18.47
C ARG A 62 -23.70 0.27 -17.85
N LEU A 63 -23.95 0.94 -16.72
CA LEU A 63 -22.90 1.66 -15.98
C LEU A 63 -21.75 0.72 -15.59
N HIS A 64 -22.06 -0.48 -15.07
CA HIS A 64 -21.03 -1.46 -14.73
C HIS A 64 -20.27 -1.99 -15.94
N ASP A 65 -20.94 -2.22 -17.07
CA ASP A 65 -20.30 -2.65 -18.32
C ASP A 65 -19.36 -1.58 -18.88
N TRP A 66 -19.75 -0.31 -18.85
CA TRP A 66 -18.88 0.81 -19.23
C TRP A 66 -17.67 0.94 -18.30
N LEU A 67 -17.86 0.72 -16.99
CA LEU A 67 -16.78 0.73 -16.02
C LEU A 67 -15.77 -0.41 -16.28
N GLU A 68 -16.26 -1.61 -16.59
CA GLU A 68 -15.42 -2.77 -16.96
C GLU A 68 -14.62 -2.51 -18.25
N LYS A 69 -15.25 -1.87 -19.23
CA LYS A 69 -14.62 -1.41 -20.48
C LYS A 69 -13.75 -0.16 -20.30
N LYS A 70 -13.68 0.39 -19.09
CA LYS A 70 -12.90 1.58 -18.72
C LYS A 70 -13.24 2.83 -19.55
N LEU A 71 -14.51 3.06 -19.84
CA LEU A 71 -14.94 4.29 -20.51
C LEU A 71 -14.86 5.48 -19.55
N THR A 72 -14.33 6.61 -20.01
CA THR A 72 -14.27 7.83 -19.20
C THR A 72 -15.65 8.47 -19.04
N PRO A 73 -15.89 9.31 -18.02
CA PRO A 73 -17.17 10.00 -17.87
C PRO A 73 -17.60 10.80 -19.11
N PRO A 74 -16.69 11.50 -19.84
CA PRO A 74 -17.05 12.12 -21.13
C PRO A 74 -17.46 11.14 -22.22
N GLN A 75 -16.85 9.95 -22.29
CA GLN A 75 -17.27 8.92 -23.24
C GLN A 75 -18.66 8.39 -22.90
N VAL A 76 -18.93 8.10 -21.62
CA VAL A 76 -20.27 7.68 -21.18
C VAL A 76 -21.32 8.76 -21.42
N PHE A 77 -20.98 10.03 -21.19
CA PHE A 77 -21.86 11.16 -21.51
C PHE A 77 -22.30 11.14 -22.99
N LYS A 78 -21.36 10.90 -23.90
CA LYS A 78 -21.63 10.75 -25.33
C LYS A 78 -22.43 9.49 -25.66
N GLU A 79 -22.09 8.35 -25.06
CA GLU A 79 -22.81 7.07 -25.23
C GLU A 79 -24.27 7.14 -24.75
N MET A 80 -24.56 8.01 -23.77
CA MET A 80 -25.92 8.30 -23.32
C MET A 80 -26.68 9.25 -24.25
N GLY A 81 -26.05 9.74 -25.32
CA GLY A 81 -26.65 10.66 -26.28
C GLY A 81 -26.68 12.12 -25.83
N PHE A 82 -26.02 12.46 -24.72
CA PHE A 82 -25.91 13.87 -24.33
C PHE A 82 -24.96 14.62 -25.27
N THR A 83 -25.29 15.89 -25.51
CA THR A 83 -24.49 16.83 -26.30
C THR A 83 -24.14 18.05 -25.46
N GLY A 84 -23.10 18.79 -25.85
CA GLY A 84 -22.67 19.98 -25.12
C GLY A 84 -21.86 19.64 -23.88
N THR A 85 -22.09 20.35 -22.78
CA THR A 85 -21.34 20.20 -21.53
C THR A 85 -22.14 19.46 -20.45
N PHE A 86 -21.44 18.93 -19.45
CA PHE A 86 -22.09 18.36 -18.26
C PHE A 86 -23.03 19.36 -17.58
N ALA A 87 -22.62 20.62 -17.49
CA ALA A 87 -23.43 21.67 -16.87
C ALA A 87 -24.75 21.89 -17.61
N SER A 88 -24.73 21.92 -18.95
CA SER A 88 -25.94 22.12 -19.74
C SER A 88 -26.92 20.94 -19.65
N ALA A 89 -26.43 19.72 -19.48
CA ALA A 89 -27.26 18.52 -19.36
C ALA A 89 -27.75 18.24 -17.93
N SER A 90 -27.29 19.00 -16.93
CA SER A 90 -27.56 18.74 -15.51
C SER A 90 -29.03 18.73 -15.10
N LYS A 91 -29.90 19.39 -15.89
CA LYS A 91 -31.36 19.43 -15.66
C LYS A 91 -32.09 18.21 -16.24
N ASP A 92 -31.44 17.41 -17.08
CA ASP A 92 -32.05 16.21 -17.64
C ASP A 92 -32.20 15.13 -16.56
N PRO A 93 -33.38 14.50 -16.39
CA PRO A 93 -33.58 13.46 -15.39
C PRO A 93 -32.61 12.26 -15.51
N GLN A 94 -32.14 11.94 -16.72
CA GLN A 94 -31.17 10.87 -16.97
C GLN A 94 -29.74 11.24 -16.53
N PHE A 95 -29.46 12.54 -16.32
CA PHE A 95 -28.16 13.01 -15.85
C PHE A 95 -27.77 12.41 -14.49
N LYS A 96 -28.76 11.96 -13.69
CA LYS A 96 -28.51 11.20 -12.45
C LYS A 96 -27.55 10.02 -12.64
N TYR A 97 -27.60 9.33 -13.78
CA TYR A 97 -26.72 8.19 -14.06
C TYR A 97 -25.30 8.63 -14.42
N ILE A 98 -25.12 9.80 -15.03
CA ILE A 98 -23.79 10.39 -15.28
C ILE A 98 -23.13 10.75 -13.95
N THR A 99 -23.88 11.36 -13.04
CA THR A 99 -23.39 11.67 -11.69
C THR A 99 -22.98 10.38 -10.97
N GLN A 100 -23.82 9.35 -11.03
CA GLN A 100 -23.50 8.05 -10.43
C GLN A 100 -22.26 7.40 -11.06
N TYR A 101 -22.19 7.37 -12.39
CA TYR A 101 -21.05 6.80 -13.10
C TYR A 101 -19.75 7.52 -12.78
N SER A 102 -19.78 8.85 -12.72
CA SER A 102 -18.60 9.66 -12.37
C SER A 102 -18.06 9.30 -10.98
N LYS A 103 -18.95 9.01 -10.01
CA LYS A 103 -18.54 8.51 -8.69
C LYS A 103 -17.88 7.12 -8.80
N MET A 104 -18.53 6.18 -9.49
CA MET A 104 -17.99 4.83 -9.71
C MET A 104 -16.62 4.86 -10.40
N TRP A 105 -16.45 5.78 -11.35
CA TRP A 105 -15.20 6.01 -12.07
C TRP A 105 -14.11 6.52 -11.14
N SER A 106 -14.39 7.55 -10.32
CA SER A 106 -13.44 8.07 -9.33
C SER A 106 -13.00 6.98 -8.34
N ASP A 107 -13.94 6.17 -7.85
CA ASP A 107 -13.63 5.03 -6.96
C ASP A 107 -12.78 3.96 -7.66
N LEU A 108 -12.97 3.75 -8.96
CA LEU A 108 -12.08 2.89 -9.75
C LEU A 108 -10.68 3.48 -9.88
N GLN A 109 -10.54 4.77 -10.18
CA GLN A 109 -9.24 5.43 -10.29
C GLN A 109 -8.45 5.34 -8.99
N VAL A 110 -9.09 5.59 -7.84
CA VAL A 110 -8.46 5.45 -6.52
C VAL A 110 -7.95 4.03 -6.29
N ARG A 111 -8.75 3.01 -6.62
CA ARG A 111 -8.34 1.60 -6.49
C ARG A 111 -7.16 1.26 -7.39
N LEU A 112 -7.20 1.67 -8.66
CA LEU A 112 -6.12 1.40 -9.61
C LEU A 112 -4.82 2.08 -9.19
N THR A 113 -4.87 3.31 -8.69
CA THR A 113 -3.70 4.01 -8.15
C THR A 113 -3.13 3.28 -6.94
N LYS A 114 -3.99 2.81 -6.02
CA LYS A 114 -3.57 2.03 -4.85
C LYS A 114 -2.91 0.71 -5.25
N GLU A 115 -3.51 -0.03 -6.18
CA GLU A 115 -2.95 -1.28 -6.71
C GLU A 115 -1.59 -1.04 -7.38
N ALA A 116 -1.45 0.04 -8.14
CA ALA A 116 -0.17 0.42 -8.74
C ALA A 116 0.88 0.77 -7.67
N ASP A 117 0.52 1.53 -6.63
CA ASP A 117 1.38 1.84 -5.49
C ASP A 117 1.85 0.57 -4.77
N GLU A 118 0.96 -0.40 -4.53
CA GLU A 118 1.28 -1.68 -3.89
C GLU A 118 2.25 -2.52 -4.75
N LEU A 119 2.00 -2.61 -6.06
CA LEU A 119 2.91 -3.28 -6.99
C LEU A 119 4.29 -2.61 -7.03
N MET A 120 4.33 -1.27 -6.99
CA MET A 120 5.59 -0.54 -6.92
C MET A 120 6.35 -0.83 -5.62
N ARG A 121 5.67 -0.86 -4.46
CA ARG A 121 6.30 -1.24 -3.18
C ARG A 121 6.91 -2.64 -3.24
N ALA A 122 6.18 -3.62 -3.78
CA ALA A 122 6.70 -4.97 -3.94
C ALA A 122 7.94 -5.02 -4.86
N ARG A 123 8.00 -4.17 -5.90
CA ARG A 123 9.21 -4.01 -6.72
C ARG A 123 10.37 -3.42 -5.94
N LEU A 124 10.13 -2.40 -5.10
CA LEU A 124 11.15 -1.82 -4.24
C LEU A 124 11.75 -2.86 -3.29
N ASP A 125 10.91 -3.68 -2.66
CA ASP A 125 11.36 -4.78 -1.79
C ASP A 125 12.23 -5.77 -2.56
N SER A 126 11.78 -6.22 -3.74
CA SER A 126 12.56 -7.13 -4.59
C SER A 126 13.90 -6.53 -5.05
N TRP A 127 13.94 -5.22 -5.33
CA TRP A 127 15.19 -4.53 -5.67
C TRP A 127 16.15 -4.45 -4.48
N LEU A 128 15.63 -4.25 -3.27
CA LEU A 128 16.42 -4.24 -2.05
C LEU A 128 17.02 -5.62 -1.76
N GLU A 129 16.24 -6.69 -1.92
CA GLU A 129 16.70 -8.08 -1.78
C GLU A 129 17.84 -8.40 -2.77
N LYS A 130 17.69 -7.93 -4.01
CA LYS A 130 18.71 -8.04 -5.07
C LYS A 130 19.88 -7.06 -4.89
N LYS A 131 19.86 -6.26 -3.82
CA LYS A 131 20.88 -5.28 -3.45
C LYS A 131 21.17 -4.26 -4.55
N LEU A 132 20.14 -3.79 -5.27
CA LEU A 132 20.31 -2.73 -6.26
C LEU A 132 20.71 -1.42 -5.57
N THR A 133 21.68 -0.71 -6.11
CA THR A 133 22.09 0.58 -5.55
C THR A 133 21.04 1.67 -5.84
N PRO A 134 20.98 2.75 -5.06
CA PRO A 134 20.06 3.86 -5.34
C PRO A 134 20.17 4.40 -6.78
N PRO A 135 21.36 4.61 -7.37
CA PRO A 135 21.47 5.00 -8.78
C PRO A 135 20.84 3.99 -9.76
N GLN A 136 20.95 2.69 -9.50
CA GLN A 136 20.32 1.66 -10.35
C GLN A 136 18.79 1.71 -10.26
N VAL A 137 18.25 1.92 -9.05
CA VAL A 137 16.80 2.07 -8.85
C VAL A 137 16.27 3.37 -9.45
N PHE A 138 17.01 4.47 -9.32
CA PHE A 138 16.70 5.75 -9.95
C PHE A 138 16.49 5.58 -11.46
N ASN A 139 17.44 4.90 -12.13
CA ASN A 139 17.34 4.58 -13.56
C ASN A 139 16.17 3.62 -13.87
N LYS A 140 15.90 2.63 -13.02
CA LYS A 140 14.77 1.69 -13.21
C LYS A 140 13.40 2.33 -13.06
N LEU A 141 13.31 3.39 -12.26
CA LEU A 141 12.11 4.23 -12.15
C LEU A 141 11.95 5.17 -13.35
N GLY A 142 12.88 5.14 -14.32
CA GLY A 142 12.85 6.03 -15.49
C GLY A 142 13.22 7.48 -15.16
N LEU A 143 13.76 7.73 -13.97
CA LEU A 143 14.21 9.06 -13.57
C LEU A 143 15.53 9.38 -14.28
N THR A 144 15.69 10.63 -14.71
CA THR A 144 16.87 11.10 -15.44
C THR A 144 17.45 12.36 -14.82
N GLY A 145 18.68 12.71 -15.17
CA GLY A 145 19.37 13.89 -14.64
C GLY A 145 19.95 13.62 -13.25
N THR A 146 19.99 14.67 -12.41
CA THR A 146 20.42 14.55 -11.02
C THR A 146 19.24 14.21 -10.12
N PHE A 147 19.52 13.68 -8.93
CA PHE A 147 18.48 13.41 -7.92
C PHE A 147 17.67 14.66 -7.61
N GLU A 148 18.31 15.82 -7.53
CA GLU A 148 17.62 17.07 -7.25
C GLU A 148 16.73 17.54 -8.39
N SER A 149 17.19 17.41 -9.64
CA SER A 149 16.38 17.79 -10.80
C SER A 149 15.14 16.93 -10.99
N ALA A 150 15.14 15.71 -10.45
CA ALA A 150 14.05 14.75 -10.61
C ALA A 150 12.99 14.83 -9.50
N ARG A 151 13.14 15.71 -8.49
CA ARG A 151 12.21 15.81 -7.35
C ARG A 151 10.76 16.04 -7.74
N GLU A 152 10.53 16.80 -8.80
CA GLU A 152 9.19 17.11 -9.31
C GLU A 152 8.55 15.95 -10.09
N HIS A 153 9.30 14.86 -10.36
CA HIS A 153 8.76 13.71 -11.06
C HIS A 153 7.80 12.92 -10.15
N PRO A 154 6.60 12.53 -10.63
CA PRO A 154 5.61 11.83 -9.81
C PRO A 154 6.13 10.54 -9.13
N ASP A 155 7.03 9.83 -9.81
CA ASP A 155 7.62 8.58 -9.31
C ASP A 155 8.83 8.78 -8.38
N TYR A 156 9.30 10.03 -8.19
CA TYR A 156 10.41 10.33 -7.29
C TYR A 156 10.12 9.89 -5.85
N LYS A 157 8.86 9.94 -5.42
CA LYS A 157 8.40 9.42 -4.12
C LYS A 157 8.87 7.98 -3.84
N TYR A 158 8.93 7.12 -4.87
CA TYR A 158 9.37 5.73 -4.71
C TYR A 158 10.90 5.64 -4.60
N PHE A 159 11.64 6.52 -5.27
CA PHE A 159 13.08 6.62 -5.11
C PHE A 159 13.47 7.07 -3.70
N GLU A 160 12.77 8.05 -3.13
CA GLU A 160 12.96 8.46 -1.73
C GLU A 160 12.69 7.32 -0.76
N GLN A 161 11.57 6.61 -0.97
CA GLN A 161 11.23 5.44 -0.17
C GLN A 161 12.33 4.37 -0.25
N TYR A 162 12.80 4.05 -1.45
CA TYR A 162 13.87 3.08 -1.65
C TYR A 162 15.16 3.52 -0.99
N SER A 163 15.54 4.79 -1.11
CA SER A 163 16.76 5.35 -0.52
C SER A 163 16.75 5.22 1.00
N LYS A 164 15.60 5.42 1.66
CA LYS A 164 15.44 5.16 3.10
C LYS A 164 15.63 3.69 3.44
N MET A 165 15.01 2.79 2.68
CA MET A 165 15.14 1.33 2.86
C MET A 165 16.59 0.88 2.69
N TRP A 166 17.29 1.41 1.68
CA TRP A 166 18.69 1.15 1.41
C TRP A 166 19.59 1.63 2.55
N SER A 167 19.43 2.87 3.01
CA SER A 167 20.20 3.40 4.15
C SER A 167 20.02 2.54 5.40
N ASN A 168 18.78 2.12 5.71
CA ASN A 168 18.51 1.21 6.83
C ASN A 168 19.15 -0.16 6.66
N LEU A 169 19.23 -0.68 5.42
CA LEU A 169 19.98 -1.91 5.14
C LEU A 169 21.48 -1.71 5.38
N GLN A 170 22.07 -0.61 4.91
CA GLN A 170 23.48 -0.31 5.12
C GLN A 170 23.84 -0.18 6.60
N VAL A 171 22.99 0.48 7.40
CA VAL A 171 23.18 0.57 8.86
C VAL A 171 23.14 -0.81 9.52
N ARG A 172 22.19 -1.67 9.14
CA ARG A 172 22.11 -3.03 9.69
C ARG A 172 23.32 -3.88 9.29
N LEU A 173 23.78 -3.76 8.05
CA LEU A 173 24.96 -4.47 7.57
C LEU A 173 26.22 -3.98 8.29
N SER A 174 26.38 -2.68 8.50
CA SER A 174 27.54 -2.13 9.21
C SER A 174 27.57 -2.56 10.68
N GLN A 175 26.41 -2.59 11.34
CA GLN A 175 26.26 -3.12 12.71
C GLN A 175 26.54 -4.63 12.78
N ALA A 176 26.08 -5.40 11.79
CA ALA A 176 26.34 -6.85 11.74
C ALA A 176 27.80 -7.19 11.41
N SER A 177 28.50 -6.32 10.68
CA SER A 177 29.93 -6.46 10.38
C SER A 177 30.84 -5.84 11.44
N ALA A 178 30.28 -5.17 12.46
CA ALA A 178 31.08 -4.67 13.56
C ALA A 178 31.73 -5.89 14.25
N PRO A 179 33.05 -5.89 14.49
CA PRO A 179 33.67 -6.96 15.25
C PRO A 179 32.93 -7.11 16.58
N ALA A 180 32.67 -8.35 16.99
CA ALA A 180 32.05 -8.61 18.28
C ALA A 180 32.85 -7.84 19.35
N LYS A 181 32.16 -6.94 20.06
CA LYS A 181 32.78 -6.18 21.16
C LYS A 181 33.46 -7.19 22.08
N SER A 182 34.74 -6.99 22.35
CA SER A 182 35.46 -7.87 23.27
C SER A 182 34.79 -7.81 24.64
N ALA A 183 35.04 -8.82 25.49
CA ALA A 183 34.59 -8.76 26.88
C ALA A 183 35.09 -7.48 27.59
N GLU A 184 36.24 -6.95 27.17
CA GLU A 184 36.79 -5.70 27.69
C GLU A 184 35.98 -4.48 27.25
N ASP A 185 35.60 -4.39 25.97
CA ASP A 185 34.79 -3.28 25.43
C ASP A 185 33.40 -3.23 26.10
N LEU A 186 32.77 -4.41 26.28
CA LEU A 186 31.48 -4.51 26.96
C LEU A 186 31.58 -4.09 28.43
N MET A 187 32.68 -4.44 29.11
CA MET A 187 32.91 -4.00 30.49
C MET A 187 33.13 -2.49 30.57
N ILE A 188 33.90 -1.89 29.65
CA ILE A 188 34.12 -0.44 29.60
C ILE A 188 32.79 0.29 29.36
N GLU A 189 31.94 -0.18 28.45
CA GLU A 189 30.61 0.40 28.24
C GLU A 189 29.72 0.31 29.49
N LYS A 190 29.79 -0.81 30.22
CA LYS A 190 29.07 -0.98 31.49
C LYS A 190 29.55 0.02 32.55
N LEU A 191 30.85 0.32 32.61
CA LEU A 191 31.40 1.36 33.49
C LEU A 191 30.86 2.75 33.14
N TYR A 192 30.83 3.12 31.85
CA TYR A 192 30.26 4.41 31.42
C TYR A 192 28.76 4.50 31.74
N TYR A 193 28.02 3.41 31.57
CA TYR A 193 26.61 3.35 31.95
C TYR A 193 26.42 3.57 33.45
N TRP A 194 27.23 2.92 34.29
CA TRP A 194 27.20 3.11 35.75
C TRP A 194 27.59 4.52 36.18
N LEU A 195 28.56 5.13 35.51
CA LEU A 195 28.96 6.52 35.77
C LEU A 195 27.80 7.48 35.45
N LYS A 196 27.12 7.29 34.31
CA LYS A 196 25.94 8.08 33.93
C LYS A 196 24.77 7.90 34.90
N LYS A 197 24.69 6.74 35.56
CA LYS A 197 23.70 6.43 36.61
C LYS A 197 24.15 6.85 38.00
N GLU A 198 25.28 7.54 38.11
CA GLU A 198 25.84 8.06 39.36
C GLU A 198 26.06 6.98 40.42
N LEU A 199 26.46 5.76 40.01
CA LEU A 199 26.81 4.72 40.98
C LEU A 199 28.11 5.09 41.69
N SER A 200 28.07 5.17 43.01
CA SER A 200 29.26 5.42 43.81
C SER A 200 30.31 4.30 43.64
N PRO A 201 31.61 4.58 43.83
CA PRO A 201 32.65 3.56 43.76
C PRO A 201 32.37 2.30 44.61
N PRO A 202 31.87 2.37 45.86
CA PRO A 202 31.48 1.17 46.61
C PRO A 202 30.38 0.33 45.94
N GLN A 203 29.42 0.96 45.25
CA GLN A 203 28.37 0.23 44.52
C GLN A 203 28.96 -0.50 43.31
N VAL A 204 29.82 0.16 42.53
CA VAL A 204 30.49 -0.47 41.38
C VAL A 204 31.44 -1.59 41.82
N PHE A 205 32.13 -1.43 42.95
CA PHE A 205 32.98 -2.49 43.52
C PHE A 205 32.19 -3.78 43.75
N LYS A 206 30.98 -3.67 44.30
CA LYS A 206 30.07 -4.80 44.51
C LYS A 206 29.52 -5.35 43.20
N GLU A 207 29.14 -4.50 42.25
CA GLU A 207 28.63 -4.91 40.93
C GLU A 207 29.69 -5.60 40.05
N LEU A 208 30.97 -5.35 40.31
CA LEU A 208 32.09 -6.07 39.70
C LEU A 208 32.38 -7.43 40.35
N GLY A 209 31.64 -7.78 41.41
CA GLY A 209 31.80 -9.03 42.16
C GLY A 209 33.01 -9.03 43.09
N LEU A 210 33.64 -7.88 43.33
CA LEU A 210 34.80 -7.76 44.21
C LEU A 210 34.34 -7.82 45.67
N THR A 211 35.12 -8.45 46.54
CA THR A 211 34.80 -8.60 47.96
C THR A 211 35.93 -8.11 48.87
N GLY A 212 35.65 -7.97 50.16
CA GLY A 212 36.61 -7.41 51.12
C GLY A 212 36.79 -5.89 50.98
N THR A 213 38.02 -5.42 51.15
CA THR A 213 38.40 -4.01 51.03
C THR A 213 38.95 -3.68 49.65
N PHE A 214 38.97 -2.39 49.28
CA PHE A 214 39.57 -1.94 48.03
C PHE A 214 41.05 -2.35 47.92
N ALA A 215 41.80 -2.34 49.03
CA ALA A 215 43.20 -2.74 49.04
C ALA A 215 43.38 -4.27 48.89
N SER A 216 42.48 -5.07 49.48
CA SER A 216 42.59 -6.54 49.46
C SER A 216 42.19 -7.17 48.12
N ALA A 217 41.39 -6.47 47.30
CA ALA A 217 41.01 -6.94 45.97
C ALA A 217 42.08 -6.68 44.88
N ARG A 218 43.23 -6.09 45.25
CA ARG A 218 44.35 -5.86 44.32
C ARG A 218 44.88 -7.21 43.81
N GLY A 219 44.76 -7.42 42.50
CA GLY A 219 45.14 -8.67 41.84
C GLY A 219 43.96 -9.51 41.36
N GLU A 220 42.72 -9.20 41.76
CA GLU A 220 41.54 -9.83 41.19
C GLU A 220 41.32 -9.39 39.72
N PRO A 221 40.87 -10.29 38.82
CA PRO A 221 40.72 -9.98 37.39
C PRO A 221 39.87 -8.75 37.07
N ASN A 222 38.84 -8.48 37.88
CA ASN A 222 37.93 -7.35 37.69
C ASN A 222 38.41 -6.05 38.37
N HIS A 223 39.46 -6.11 39.19
CA HIS A 223 39.96 -4.95 39.93
C HIS A 223 40.45 -3.84 38.99
N LYS A 224 41.02 -4.20 37.83
CA LYS A 224 41.45 -3.24 36.79
C LYS A 224 40.30 -2.34 36.30
N TYR A 225 39.08 -2.88 36.22
CA TYR A 225 37.89 -2.11 35.82
C TYR A 225 37.38 -1.22 36.96
N PHE A 226 37.53 -1.65 38.21
CA PHE A 226 37.21 -0.82 39.36
C PHE A 226 38.14 0.39 39.46
N GLU A 227 39.45 0.21 39.29
CA GLU A 227 40.41 1.31 39.26
C GLU A 227 40.10 2.31 38.14
N LEU A 228 39.77 1.80 36.95
CA LEU A 228 39.34 2.61 35.82
C LEU A 228 38.09 3.43 36.14
N TYR A 229 37.08 2.80 36.75
CA TYR A 229 35.85 3.48 37.17
C TYR A 229 36.12 4.59 38.18
N CYS A 230 36.96 4.34 39.19
CA CYS A 230 37.32 5.34 40.20
C CYS A 230 37.97 6.57 39.58
N ARG A 231 38.85 6.39 38.57
CA ARG A 231 39.45 7.52 37.83
C ARG A 231 38.40 8.31 37.07
N MET A 232 37.47 7.63 36.38
CA MET A 232 36.37 8.27 35.65
C MET A 232 35.43 9.04 36.60
N TRP A 233 35.11 8.45 37.76
CA TRP A 233 34.28 9.05 38.81
C TRP A 233 34.91 10.31 39.38
N SER A 234 36.18 10.26 39.78
CA SER A 234 36.89 11.44 40.32
C SER A 234 36.99 12.57 39.29
N ALA A 235 37.21 12.24 38.01
CA ALA A 235 37.22 13.25 36.94
C ALA A 235 35.85 13.91 36.73
N ALA A 236 34.76 13.15 36.86
CA ALA A 236 33.39 13.67 36.70
C ALA A 236 32.90 14.51 37.89
N GLN A 237 33.52 14.39 39.06
CA GLN A 237 33.17 15.14 40.28
C GLN A 237 34.08 16.36 40.52
N GLY A 238 35.20 16.46 39.79
CA GLY A 238 36.20 17.52 39.92
C GLY A 238 36.14 18.60 38.83
N GLY A 239 35.11 18.59 37.99
CA GLY A 239 34.81 19.64 36.99
C GLY A 239 33.42 20.20 37.22
#